data_AF-A0A2V7YA08-F1
#
_entry.id   AF-A0A2V7YA08-F1
#
_cell.length_a   1.000
_cell.length_b   1.000
_cell.length_c   1.000
_cell.angle_alpha   90.00
_cell.angle_beta   90.00
_cell.angle_gamma   90.00
#
_symmetry.space_group_name_H-M   'P 1'
#
loop_
_entity.id
_entity.type
_entity.pdbx_description
1 polymer ?
#
loop_
_entity_poly.entity_id
_entity_poly.type
_entity_poly.pdbx_seq_one_letter_code
_entity_poly.pdbx_strand_id
1 'polypeptide(L)'
;VEENIAFQHHEQTALTRGMIGGHASFTLSDQSLDRLAEAVRATGSSLHVHVAEDLADVEDSRARYGCGPTERLDRHGLLGARALLAHCVHLRPEDVQDVHARGGWIAHNARSNMNNAVGTAPTRPLRRAALGTDGMDGDMLAEARAAFLKMREAGREDAYGAVVEMLAGGHRLAAALFGLPFGKLDVGGPADLVVLDYAPPTPLATENLAGHLLFGLDRSHVVSTMVAGRFVVRDRRVVLADARESFARARAAAAGLWQRMANLP
;
A
#
# COMPACT_ATOMS: atom_id res chain seq x y z
N VAL A 1 -16.64 -3.87 -11.15
CA VAL A 1 -16.57 -5.31 -10.83
C VAL A 1 -16.16 -6.13 -12.04
N GLU A 2 -16.81 -6.02 -13.20
CA GLU A 2 -16.43 -6.78 -14.41
C GLU A 2 -14.97 -6.61 -14.83
N GLU A 3 -14.47 -5.37 -14.86
CA GLU A 3 -13.05 -5.09 -15.13
C GLU A 3 -12.10 -5.80 -14.14
N ASN A 4 -12.50 -5.89 -12.86
CA ASN A 4 -11.69 -6.58 -11.86
C ASN A 4 -11.63 -8.07 -12.14
N ILE A 5 -12.78 -8.68 -12.46
CA ILE A 5 -12.87 -10.10 -12.82
C ILE A 5 -12.06 -10.37 -14.10
N ALA A 6 -12.18 -9.53 -15.12
CA ALA A 6 -11.41 -9.66 -16.35
C ALA A 6 -9.90 -9.64 -16.08
N PHE A 7 -9.42 -8.70 -15.26
CA PHE A 7 -8.02 -8.66 -14.85
C PHE A 7 -7.60 -9.94 -14.10
N GLN A 8 -8.44 -10.46 -13.21
CA GLN A 8 -8.16 -11.73 -12.51
C GLN A 8 -8.00 -12.92 -13.46
N HIS A 9 -8.69 -12.94 -14.60
CA HIS A 9 -8.61 -14.05 -15.54
C HIS A 9 -7.47 -13.91 -16.56
N HIS A 10 -7.10 -12.69 -16.93
CA HIS A 10 -6.19 -12.47 -18.07
C HIS A 10 -4.80 -11.98 -17.68
N GLU A 11 -4.66 -11.30 -16.53
CA GLU A 11 -3.46 -10.54 -16.20
C GLU A 11 -2.69 -11.15 -15.02
N GLN A 12 -2.94 -12.40 -14.66
CA GLN A 12 -2.18 -13.13 -13.62
C GLN A 12 -0.98 -13.83 -14.26
N THR A 13 0.22 -13.35 -13.97
CA THR A 13 1.47 -13.87 -14.55
C THR A 13 2.48 -14.24 -13.46
N ALA A 14 3.68 -14.66 -13.81
CA ALA A 14 4.76 -14.81 -12.82
C ALA A 14 5.09 -13.49 -12.07
N LEU A 15 4.76 -12.33 -12.64
CA LEU A 15 5.12 -11.01 -12.12
C LEU A 15 3.92 -10.17 -11.67
N THR A 16 2.69 -10.64 -11.90
CA THR A 16 1.47 -9.85 -11.66
C THR A 16 0.46 -10.65 -10.86
N ARG A 17 -0.07 -10.00 -9.81
CA ARG A 17 -1.21 -10.46 -9.02
C ARG A 17 -2.18 -9.30 -8.84
N GLY A 18 -3.40 -9.47 -9.33
CA GLY A 18 -4.48 -8.51 -9.09
C GLY A 18 -5.21 -8.78 -7.79
N MET A 19 -5.92 -7.76 -7.30
CA MET A 19 -6.94 -7.88 -6.24
C MET A 19 -8.28 -7.38 -6.79
N ILE A 20 -9.39 -7.73 -6.13
CA ILE A 20 -10.68 -7.11 -6.40
C ILE A 20 -10.70 -5.75 -5.70
N GLY A 21 -10.71 -4.66 -6.48
CA GLY A 21 -10.69 -3.29 -6.02
C GLY A 21 -12.08 -2.69 -5.79
N GLY A 22 -12.27 -2.07 -4.64
CA GLY A 22 -13.34 -1.10 -4.37
C GLY A 22 -12.73 0.27 -4.04
N HIS A 23 -13.49 1.35 -4.22
CA HIS A 23 -13.04 2.69 -3.83
C HIS A 23 -13.09 2.86 -2.31
N ALA A 24 -14.18 3.40 -1.76
CA ALA A 24 -14.38 3.60 -0.33
C ALA A 24 -15.81 3.23 0.10
N SER A 25 -16.02 2.99 1.40
CA SER A 25 -17.34 2.59 1.92
C SER A 25 -18.45 3.57 1.52
N PHE A 26 -18.22 4.90 1.63
CA PHE A 26 -19.21 5.91 1.24
C PHE A 26 -19.62 5.90 -0.25
N THR A 27 -18.76 5.36 -1.13
CA THR A 27 -19.02 5.24 -2.59
C THR A 27 -19.59 3.90 -3.01
N LEU A 28 -19.67 2.94 -2.08
CA LEU A 28 -20.14 1.59 -2.36
C LEU A 28 -21.51 1.42 -1.70
N SER A 29 -22.51 1.02 -2.49
CA SER A 29 -23.78 0.51 -1.96
C SER A 29 -23.61 -0.94 -1.48
N ASP A 30 -24.56 -1.44 -0.70
CA ASP A 30 -24.56 -2.86 -0.28
C ASP A 30 -24.62 -3.80 -1.49
N GLN A 31 -25.37 -3.44 -2.54
CA GLN A 31 -25.37 -4.18 -3.80
C GLN A 31 -23.97 -4.20 -4.45
N SER A 32 -23.22 -3.10 -4.40
CA SER A 32 -21.84 -3.09 -4.89
C SER A 32 -20.93 -3.97 -4.05
N LEU A 33 -21.10 -3.99 -2.72
CA LEU A 33 -20.35 -4.87 -1.82
C LEU A 33 -20.68 -6.35 -2.08
N ASP A 34 -21.94 -6.70 -2.32
CA ASP A 34 -22.36 -8.05 -2.69
C ASP A 34 -21.71 -8.52 -3.98
N ARG A 35 -21.67 -7.65 -5.01
CA ARG A 35 -20.99 -7.94 -6.28
C ARG A 35 -19.47 -8.08 -6.11
N LEU A 36 -18.85 -7.28 -5.23
CA LEU A 36 -17.43 -7.44 -4.91
C LEU A 36 -17.18 -8.77 -4.18
N ALA A 37 -18.06 -9.15 -3.25
CA ALA A 37 -17.96 -10.40 -2.52
C ALA A 37 -18.14 -11.61 -3.44
N GLU A 38 -19.07 -11.53 -4.39
CA GLU A 38 -19.22 -12.53 -5.45
C GLU A 38 -17.95 -12.62 -6.31
N ALA A 39 -17.38 -11.50 -6.74
CA ALA A 39 -16.14 -11.49 -7.52
C ALA A 39 -14.95 -12.10 -6.75
N VAL A 40 -14.82 -11.78 -5.45
CA VAL A 40 -13.80 -12.38 -4.58
C VAL A 40 -13.98 -13.90 -4.51
N ARG A 41 -15.20 -14.40 -4.30
CA ARG A 41 -15.49 -15.84 -4.27
C ARG A 41 -15.23 -16.51 -5.62
N ALA A 42 -15.68 -15.91 -6.72
CA ALA A 42 -15.57 -16.48 -8.06
C ALA A 42 -14.11 -16.58 -8.54
N THR A 43 -13.27 -15.62 -8.14
CA THR A 43 -11.86 -15.55 -8.59
C THR A 43 -10.88 -16.16 -7.59
N GLY A 44 -11.29 -16.40 -6.34
CA GLY A 44 -10.39 -16.80 -5.26
C GLY A 44 -9.37 -15.71 -4.85
N SER A 45 -9.58 -14.48 -5.33
CA SER A 45 -8.75 -13.31 -5.02
C SER A 45 -9.09 -12.73 -3.64
N SER A 46 -8.67 -11.49 -3.35
CA SER A 46 -8.99 -10.76 -2.13
C SER A 46 -9.36 -9.30 -2.42
N LEU A 47 -9.99 -8.65 -1.46
CA LEU A 47 -10.43 -7.25 -1.59
C LEU A 47 -9.27 -6.28 -1.34
N HIS A 48 -9.16 -5.22 -2.15
CA HIS A 48 -8.40 -4.00 -1.86
C HIS A 48 -9.37 -2.81 -1.83
N VAL A 49 -9.42 -2.06 -0.72
CA VAL A 49 -10.41 -0.98 -0.53
C VAL A 49 -9.91 0.10 0.43
N HIS A 50 -10.30 1.36 0.22
CA HIS A 50 -10.09 2.46 1.16
C HIS A 50 -11.12 2.37 2.29
N VAL A 51 -10.67 2.46 3.54
CA VAL A 51 -11.55 2.30 4.70
C VAL A 51 -11.18 3.30 5.78
N ALA A 52 -12.17 4.06 6.26
CA ALA A 52 -12.03 4.98 7.38
C ALA A 52 -10.83 5.92 7.22
N GLU A 53 -10.59 6.40 5.98
CA GLU A 53 -9.55 7.40 5.70
C GLU A 53 -9.91 8.72 6.36
N ASP A 54 -11.15 9.17 6.19
CA ASP A 54 -11.70 10.38 6.81
C ASP A 54 -12.91 10.02 7.70
N LEU A 55 -13.22 10.88 8.68
CA LEU A 55 -14.41 10.73 9.52
C LEU A 55 -15.69 10.66 8.69
N ALA A 56 -15.75 11.35 7.55
CA ALA A 56 -16.88 11.30 6.62
C ALA A 56 -17.22 9.86 6.19
N ASP A 57 -16.23 8.99 5.99
CA ASP A 57 -16.48 7.58 5.64
C ASP A 57 -17.08 6.79 6.81
N VAL A 58 -16.65 7.09 8.04
CA VAL A 58 -17.19 6.48 9.24
C VAL A 58 -18.61 6.96 9.53
N GLU A 59 -18.85 8.26 9.40
CA GLU A 59 -20.13 8.91 9.64
C GLU A 59 -21.17 8.51 8.59
N ASP A 60 -20.82 8.51 7.30
CA ASP A 60 -21.70 8.04 6.22
C ASP A 60 -22.10 6.58 6.46
N SER A 61 -21.11 5.72 6.80
CA SER A 61 -21.38 4.31 7.06
C SER A 61 -22.37 4.12 8.22
N ARG A 62 -22.16 4.84 9.33
CA ARG A 62 -23.04 4.76 10.50
C ARG A 62 -24.43 5.30 10.21
N ALA A 63 -24.52 6.43 9.52
CA ALA A 63 -25.79 7.08 9.23
C ALA A 63 -26.66 6.24 8.28
N ARG A 64 -26.06 5.63 7.26
CA ARG A 64 -26.80 4.90 6.21
C ARG A 64 -26.99 3.42 6.49
N TYR A 65 -26.04 2.79 7.18
CA TYR A 65 -26.01 1.33 7.35
C TYR A 65 -25.97 0.89 8.83
N GLY A 66 -26.00 1.84 9.77
CA GLY A 66 -26.08 1.57 11.21
C GLY A 66 -24.84 0.93 11.83
N CYS A 67 -23.70 0.92 11.12
CA CYS A 67 -22.46 0.30 11.56
C CYS A 67 -21.22 1.02 10.99
N GLY A 68 -20.05 0.74 11.55
CA GLY A 68 -18.78 1.26 11.02
C GLY A 68 -18.38 0.59 9.70
N PRO A 69 -17.49 1.19 8.90
CA PRO A 69 -17.14 0.68 7.57
C PRO A 69 -16.46 -0.70 7.62
N THR A 70 -15.65 -0.97 8.64
CA THR A 70 -15.04 -2.31 8.87
C THR A 70 -16.09 -3.37 9.14
N GLU A 71 -17.02 -3.11 10.07
CA GLU A 71 -18.14 -4.01 10.37
C GLU A 71 -19.02 -4.23 9.13
N ARG A 72 -19.25 -3.17 8.35
CA ARG A 72 -20.00 -3.28 7.10
C ARG A 72 -19.33 -4.23 6.12
N LEU A 73 -18.03 -4.09 5.85
CA LEU A 73 -17.29 -5.01 5.00
C LEU A 73 -17.35 -6.46 5.52
N ASP A 74 -17.30 -6.64 6.83
CA ASP A 74 -17.44 -7.97 7.42
C ASP A 74 -18.79 -8.64 7.15
N ARG A 75 -19.89 -7.90 7.29
CA ARG A 75 -21.24 -8.41 7.04
C ARG A 75 -21.40 -8.98 5.62
N HIS A 76 -20.65 -8.44 4.66
CA HIS A 76 -20.60 -8.93 3.28
C HIS A 76 -19.53 -10.03 3.04
N GLY A 77 -18.81 -10.45 4.09
CA GLY A 77 -17.76 -11.47 4.01
C GLY A 77 -16.50 -10.99 3.28
N LEU A 78 -16.26 -9.67 3.25
CA LEU A 78 -15.17 -9.06 2.50
C LEU A 78 -13.88 -8.87 3.32
N LEU A 79 -13.96 -8.95 4.65
CA LEU A 79 -12.79 -8.99 5.52
C LEU A 79 -12.25 -10.42 5.59
N GLY A 80 -11.69 -10.89 4.48
CA GLY A 80 -11.08 -12.21 4.37
C GLY A 80 -9.55 -12.21 4.50
N ALA A 81 -8.97 -13.40 4.47
CA ALA A 81 -7.53 -13.58 4.45
C ALA A 81 -6.94 -12.87 3.21
N ARG A 82 -5.96 -11.98 3.43
CA ARG A 82 -5.31 -11.14 2.40
C ARG A 82 -6.16 -9.97 1.88
N ALA A 83 -7.27 -9.61 2.52
CA ALA A 83 -7.89 -8.31 2.26
C ALA A 83 -6.87 -7.20 2.59
N LEU A 84 -6.80 -6.15 1.78
CA LEU A 84 -5.93 -4.99 1.96
C LEU A 84 -6.80 -3.75 2.17
N LEU A 85 -6.76 -3.19 3.37
CA LEU A 85 -7.48 -1.97 3.70
C LEU A 85 -6.50 -0.80 3.68
N ALA A 86 -6.75 0.19 2.83
CA ALA A 86 -5.94 1.38 2.72
C ALA A 86 -6.36 2.43 3.77
N HIS A 87 -5.38 3.22 4.21
CA HIS A 87 -5.48 4.34 5.16
C HIS A 87 -5.81 3.95 6.59
N CYS A 88 -7.05 3.52 6.88
CA CYS A 88 -7.50 3.08 8.20
C CYS A 88 -7.24 4.11 9.31
N VAL A 89 -7.37 5.40 9.02
CA VAL A 89 -7.00 6.50 9.92
C VAL A 89 -7.92 6.56 11.14
N HIS A 90 -9.21 6.36 10.92
CA HIS A 90 -10.25 6.47 11.95
C HIS A 90 -10.79 5.12 12.42
N LEU A 91 -10.00 4.05 12.25
CA LEU A 91 -10.33 2.78 12.88
C LEU A 91 -10.14 2.87 14.40
N ARG A 92 -11.05 2.23 15.14
CA ARG A 92 -10.85 2.01 16.56
C ARG A 92 -9.89 0.82 16.76
N PRO A 93 -9.23 0.71 17.91
CA PRO A 93 -8.37 -0.45 18.21
C PRO A 93 -9.08 -1.80 18.02
N GLU A 94 -10.37 -1.88 18.34
CA GLU A 94 -11.18 -3.09 18.16
C GLU A 94 -11.39 -3.41 16.68
N ASP A 95 -11.66 -2.40 15.84
CA ASP A 95 -11.80 -2.59 14.40
C ASP A 95 -10.49 -3.11 13.77
N VAL A 96 -9.34 -2.63 14.26
CA VAL A 96 -8.02 -3.15 13.83
C VAL A 96 -7.83 -4.60 14.24
N GLN A 97 -8.27 -4.98 15.45
CA GLN A 97 -8.22 -6.37 15.90
C GLN A 97 -9.09 -7.26 15.02
N ASP A 98 -10.30 -6.83 14.66
CA ASP A 98 -11.20 -7.58 13.79
C ASP A 98 -10.59 -7.82 12.39
N VAL A 99 -9.98 -6.78 11.80
CA VAL A 99 -9.25 -6.89 10.52
C VAL A 99 -8.14 -7.94 10.63
N HIS A 100 -7.34 -7.89 11.69
CA HIS A 100 -6.23 -8.83 11.87
C HIS A 100 -6.68 -10.25 12.22
N ALA A 101 -7.75 -10.41 13.00
CA ALA A 101 -8.34 -11.71 13.35
C ALA A 101 -8.77 -12.50 12.10
N ARG A 102 -9.12 -11.78 11.03
CA ARG A 102 -9.49 -12.37 9.73
C ARG A 102 -8.33 -12.49 8.74
N GLY A 103 -7.13 -12.11 9.16
CA GLY A 103 -5.93 -12.15 8.33
C GLY A 103 -5.81 -11.00 7.33
N GLY A 104 -6.59 -9.92 7.52
CA GLY A 104 -6.50 -8.70 6.74
C GLY A 104 -5.19 -7.93 6.99
N TRP A 105 -4.78 -7.20 5.96
CA TRP A 105 -3.64 -6.30 5.94
C TRP A 105 -4.11 -4.85 5.90
N ILE A 106 -3.29 -3.96 6.46
CA ILE A 106 -3.51 -2.51 6.41
C ILE A 106 -2.36 -1.87 5.62
N ALA A 107 -2.69 -1.06 4.60
CA ALA A 107 -1.73 -0.17 3.95
C ALA A 107 -1.73 1.18 4.68
N HIS A 108 -0.64 1.46 5.39
CA HIS A 108 -0.44 2.72 6.11
C HIS A 108 0.18 3.75 5.17
N ASN A 109 -0.60 4.78 4.85
CA ASN A 109 -0.26 5.80 3.85
C ASN A 109 -0.02 7.16 4.54
N ALA A 110 1.04 7.28 5.34
CA ALA A 110 1.30 8.43 6.18
C ALA A 110 1.39 9.74 5.40
N ARG A 111 2.13 9.79 4.28
CA ARG A 111 2.27 11.05 3.50
C ARG A 111 0.94 11.48 2.88
N SER A 112 0.16 10.54 2.34
CA SER A 112 -1.16 10.84 1.79
C SER A 112 -2.12 11.32 2.88
N ASN A 113 -2.17 10.63 4.02
CA ASN A 113 -3.01 11.03 5.15
C ASN A 113 -2.68 12.45 5.65
N MET A 114 -1.38 12.81 5.67
CA MET A 114 -0.93 14.16 5.98
C MET A 114 -1.34 15.18 4.92
N ASN A 115 -1.17 14.85 3.64
CA ASN A 115 -1.56 15.70 2.53
C ASN A 115 -3.06 16.01 2.54
N ASN A 116 -3.88 15.00 2.82
CA ASN A 116 -5.34 15.11 2.84
C ASN A 116 -5.86 15.69 4.16
N ALA A 117 -4.98 15.93 5.15
CA ALA A 117 -5.32 16.44 6.47
C ALA A 117 -6.36 15.61 7.25
N VAL A 118 -6.38 14.29 7.03
CA VAL A 118 -7.38 13.38 7.60
C VAL A 118 -6.98 12.85 8.99
N GLY A 119 -5.74 13.06 9.44
CA GLY A 119 -5.31 12.75 10.80
C GLY A 119 -4.23 11.66 10.90
N THR A 120 -4.20 10.94 12.03
CA THR A 120 -3.14 9.97 12.36
C THR A 120 -3.74 8.61 12.64
N ALA A 121 -3.39 7.61 11.83
CA ALA A 121 -3.86 6.24 12.00
C ALA A 121 -3.40 5.62 13.34
N PRO A 122 -4.18 4.69 13.93
CA PRO A 122 -3.83 4.00 15.17
C PRO A 122 -2.71 2.97 14.91
N THR A 123 -1.47 3.42 14.87
CA THR A 123 -0.33 2.59 14.44
C THR A 123 0.10 1.52 15.46
N ARG A 124 -0.15 1.73 16.77
CA ARG A 124 0.22 0.79 17.84
C ARG A 124 -0.41 -0.61 17.67
N PRO A 125 -1.72 -0.76 17.37
CA PRO A 125 -2.32 -2.08 17.17
C PRO A 125 -1.99 -2.75 15.83
N LEU A 126 -1.31 -2.07 14.90
CA LEU A 126 -1.02 -2.61 13.57
C LEU A 126 0.05 -3.71 13.63
N ARG A 127 -0.36 -4.96 13.41
CA ARG A 127 0.53 -6.16 13.38
C ARG A 127 0.76 -6.71 11.98
N ARG A 128 -0.20 -6.50 11.08
CA ARG A 128 -0.13 -6.89 9.66
C ARG A 128 -0.33 -5.66 8.81
N ALA A 129 0.70 -4.81 8.76
CA ALA A 129 0.65 -3.59 7.98
C ALA A 129 1.83 -3.49 7.03
N ALA A 130 1.58 -2.89 5.87
CA ALA A 130 2.60 -2.46 4.91
C ALA A 130 2.55 -0.94 4.79
N LEU A 131 3.64 -0.31 4.39
CA LEU A 131 3.61 1.09 3.95
C LEU A 131 3.02 1.17 2.53
N GLY A 132 2.31 2.25 2.24
CA GLY A 132 1.85 2.59 0.91
C GLY A 132 2.00 4.08 0.64
N THR A 133 2.24 4.45 -0.62
CA THR A 133 2.44 5.85 -1.02
C THR A 133 1.16 6.50 -1.55
N ASP A 134 0.10 5.71 -1.77
CA ASP A 134 -1.12 6.14 -2.44
C ASP A 134 -0.81 6.80 -3.81
N GLY A 135 -1.63 7.75 -4.27
CA GLY A 135 -1.44 8.51 -5.50
C GLY A 135 -0.26 9.51 -5.52
N MET A 136 0.66 9.43 -4.55
CA MET A 136 1.87 10.26 -4.52
C MET A 136 3.00 9.66 -5.38
N ASP A 137 4.24 10.10 -5.16
CA ASP A 137 5.42 9.45 -5.75
C ASP A 137 5.70 8.07 -5.12
N GLY A 138 6.50 7.24 -5.79
CA GLY A 138 6.84 5.89 -5.32
C GLY A 138 8.00 5.81 -4.30
N ASP A 139 8.32 6.89 -3.57
CA ASP A 139 9.43 6.90 -2.63
C ASP A 139 9.05 6.28 -1.27
N MET A 140 9.30 4.97 -1.14
CA MET A 140 9.05 4.21 0.09
C MET A 140 9.96 4.64 1.27
N LEU A 141 11.13 5.23 1.02
CA LEU A 141 11.99 5.73 2.10
C LEU A 141 11.44 7.05 2.66
N ALA A 142 10.93 7.92 1.78
CA ALA A 142 10.19 9.10 2.21
C ALA A 142 8.91 8.74 2.96
N GLU A 143 8.19 7.72 2.50
CA GLU A 143 7.00 7.19 3.19
C GLU A 143 7.34 6.67 4.60
N ALA A 144 8.41 5.87 4.73
CA ALA A 144 8.89 5.39 6.01
C ALA A 144 9.26 6.54 6.96
N ARG A 145 9.97 7.57 6.47
CA ARG A 145 10.29 8.76 7.27
C ARG A 145 9.03 9.46 7.80
N ALA A 146 8.04 9.68 6.95
CA ALA A 146 6.80 10.33 7.35
C ALA A 146 6.03 9.49 8.38
N ALA A 147 5.88 8.18 8.14
CA ALA A 147 5.26 7.25 9.08
C ALA A 147 5.97 7.26 10.44
N PHE A 148 7.30 7.20 10.45
CA PHE A 148 8.10 7.31 11.67
C PHE A 148 7.83 8.62 12.42
N LEU A 149 7.90 9.77 11.74
CA LEU A 149 7.70 11.07 12.39
C LEU A 149 6.29 11.20 12.96
N LYS A 150 5.26 10.76 12.23
CA LYS A 150 3.87 10.74 12.74
C LYS A 150 3.71 9.82 13.94
N MET A 151 4.37 8.65 13.94
CA MET A 151 4.37 7.76 15.11
C MET A 151 5.05 8.42 16.32
N ARG A 152 6.19 9.10 16.12
CA ARG A 152 6.90 9.83 17.19
C ARG A 152 6.09 10.99 17.72
N GLU A 153 5.46 11.78 16.84
CA GLU A 153 4.56 12.87 17.19
C GLU A 153 3.37 12.35 18.03
N ALA A 154 2.83 11.18 17.70
CA ALA A 154 1.78 10.50 18.47
C ALA A 154 2.29 9.78 19.75
N GLY A 155 3.53 10.03 20.16
CA GLY A 155 4.13 9.50 21.39
C GLY A 155 4.42 8.00 21.35
N ARG A 156 4.63 7.40 20.17
CA ARG A 156 4.98 5.97 20.04
C ARG A 156 6.47 5.76 20.35
N GLU A 157 6.76 5.04 21.42
CA GLU A 157 8.12 4.81 21.89
C GLU A 157 8.94 3.90 20.96
N ASP A 158 8.32 2.83 20.45
CA ASP A 158 8.92 1.81 19.58
C ASP A 158 8.91 2.17 18.08
N ALA A 159 8.72 3.44 17.73
CA ALA A 159 8.49 3.89 16.34
C ALA A 159 9.59 3.46 15.34
N TYR A 160 10.86 3.36 15.79
CA TYR A 160 11.97 2.86 14.97
C TYR A 160 11.77 1.40 14.53
N GLY A 161 11.41 0.52 15.46
CA GLY A 161 11.13 -0.88 15.12
C GLY A 161 9.85 -1.00 14.31
N ALA A 162 8.82 -0.25 14.70
CA ALA A 162 7.52 -0.26 14.04
C ALA A 162 7.59 0.08 12.55
N VAL A 163 8.33 1.12 12.18
CA VAL A 163 8.42 1.54 10.77
C VAL A 163 9.19 0.52 9.93
N VAL A 164 10.24 -0.09 10.50
CA VAL A 164 10.99 -1.17 9.83
C VAL A 164 10.08 -2.39 9.62
N GLU A 165 9.27 -2.74 10.62
CA GLU A 165 8.29 -3.81 10.50
C GLU A 165 7.19 -3.53 9.46
N MET A 166 6.72 -2.28 9.35
CA MET A 166 5.77 -1.89 8.30
C MET A 166 6.41 -1.91 6.91
N LEU A 167 7.67 -1.49 6.78
CA LEU A 167 8.39 -1.58 5.51
C LEU A 167 8.61 -3.05 5.10
N ALA A 168 9.03 -3.91 6.04
CA ALA A 168 9.12 -5.35 5.84
C ALA A 168 7.74 -6.00 5.55
N GLY A 169 6.66 -5.40 6.08
CA GLY A 169 5.29 -5.78 5.78
C GLY A 169 4.97 -5.82 4.28
N GLY A 170 5.60 -4.97 3.47
CA GLY A 170 5.42 -4.95 2.01
C GLY A 170 5.83 -6.28 1.34
N HIS A 171 7.02 -6.81 1.66
CA HIS A 171 7.46 -8.08 1.09
C HIS A 171 6.67 -9.28 1.66
N ARG A 172 6.20 -9.20 2.92
CA ARG A 172 5.35 -10.24 3.53
C ARG A 172 3.95 -10.26 2.92
N LEU A 173 3.39 -9.10 2.58
CA LEU A 173 2.15 -8.98 1.82
C LEU A 173 2.33 -9.57 0.41
N ALA A 174 3.42 -9.21 -0.29
CA ALA A 174 3.74 -9.80 -1.59
C ALA A 174 3.86 -11.34 -1.51
N ALA A 175 4.55 -11.87 -0.49
CA ALA A 175 4.65 -13.31 -0.25
C ALA A 175 3.28 -13.98 -0.08
N ALA A 176 2.36 -13.34 0.66
CA ALA A 176 1.01 -13.85 0.84
C ALA A 176 0.16 -13.85 -0.45
N LEU A 177 0.43 -12.92 -1.37
CA LEU A 177 -0.29 -12.80 -2.65
C LEU A 177 0.26 -13.74 -3.73
N PHE A 178 1.58 -13.87 -3.81
CA PHE A 178 2.25 -14.64 -4.85
C PHE A 178 2.58 -16.09 -4.45
N GLY A 179 2.64 -16.39 -3.15
CA GLY A 179 3.10 -17.69 -2.65
C GLY A 179 4.60 -17.91 -2.82
N LEU A 180 5.39 -16.83 -2.86
CA LEU A 180 6.85 -16.86 -3.06
C LEU A 180 7.59 -16.30 -1.83
N PRO A 181 8.81 -16.76 -1.53
CA PRO A 181 9.55 -16.36 -0.35
C PRO A 181 10.27 -15.00 -0.53
N PHE A 182 9.51 -13.92 -0.67
CA PHE A 182 10.06 -12.56 -0.79
C PHE A 182 10.72 -12.04 0.50
N GLY A 183 11.64 -11.09 0.32
CA GLY A 183 12.30 -10.36 1.42
C GLY A 183 13.50 -11.07 2.03
N LYS A 184 14.00 -12.13 1.38
CA LYS A 184 15.22 -12.85 1.77
C LYS A 184 16.12 -13.08 0.57
N LEU A 185 17.43 -13.16 0.83
CA LEU A 185 18.45 -13.48 -0.16
C LEU A 185 18.86 -14.95 -0.03
N ASP A 186 17.92 -15.84 -0.32
CA ASP A 186 18.11 -17.29 -0.21
C ASP A 186 18.12 -17.95 -1.59
N VAL A 187 18.90 -19.03 -1.74
CA VAL A 187 18.91 -19.85 -2.97
C VAL A 187 17.50 -20.37 -3.24
N GLY A 188 17.01 -20.17 -4.47
CA GLY A 188 15.66 -20.57 -4.88
C GLY A 188 14.56 -19.52 -4.61
N GLY A 189 14.90 -18.39 -3.98
CA GLY A 189 13.99 -17.25 -3.82
C GLY A 189 13.91 -16.34 -5.05
N PRO A 190 12.92 -15.43 -5.11
CA PRO A 190 12.85 -14.39 -6.14
C PRO A 190 14.08 -13.48 -6.10
N ALA A 191 14.71 -13.26 -7.24
CA ALA A 191 15.83 -12.32 -7.38
C ALA A 191 15.30 -10.87 -7.51
N ASP A 192 14.69 -10.39 -6.43
CA ASP A 192 14.14 -9.04 -6.28
C ASP A 192 15.08 -8.23 -5.38
N LEU A 193 15.89 -7.36 -5.99
CA LEU A 193 17.03 -6.72 -5.34
C LEU A 193 17.01 -5.21 -5.55
N VAL A 194 17.43 -4.46 -4.53
CA VAL A 194 17.78 -3.04 -4.64
C VAL A 194 19.22 -2.88 -4.22
N VAL A 195 20.05 -2.34 -5.12
CA VAL A 195 21.46 -2.06 -4.88
C VAL A 195 21.60 -0.58 -4.55
N LEU A 196 22.15 -0.30 -3.37
CA LEU A 196 22.34 1.04 -2.84
C LEU A 196 23.82 1.39 -2.82
N ASP A 197 24.17 2.55 -3.36
CA ASP A 197 25.47 3.19 -3.21
C ASP A 197 25.39 4.12 -2.01
N TYR A 198 25.61 3.56 -0.83
CA TYR A 198 25.52 4.26 0.44
C TYR A 198 26.82 4.08 1.23
N ALA A 199 27.54 5.18 1.42
CA ALA A 199 28.70 5.24 2.31
C ALA A 199 28.25 5.73 3.69
N PRO A 200 28.04 4.84 4.67
CA PRO A 200 27.48 5.23 5.96
C PRO A 200 28.50 6.07 6.77
N PRO A 201 28.09 7.19 7.39
CA PRO A 201 28.98 8.04 8.18
C PRO A 201 29.36 7.44 9.56
N THR A 202 28.69 6.35 9.94
CA THR A 202 28.94 5.57 11.16
C THR A 202 28.94 4.08 10.80
N PRO A 203 29.53 3.19 11.62
CA PRO A 203 29.47 1.76 11.35
C PRO A 203 28.02 1.29 11.15
N LEU A 204 27.74 0.59 10.05
CA LEU A 204 26.41 0.05 9.78
C LEU A 204 26.26 -1.29 10.52
N ALA A 205 25.36 -1.33 11.49
CA ALA A 205 25.07 -2.49 12.33
C ALA A 205 23.55 -2.70 12.48
N THR A 206 23.14 -3.86 12.97
CA THR A 206 21.72 -4.19 13.12
C THR A 206 21.01 -3.20 14.04
N GLU A 207 21.70 -2.76 15.10
CA GLU A 207 21.16 -1.91 16.16
C GLU A 207 20.90 -0.47 15.70
N ASN A 208 21.58 -0.01 14.65
CA ASN A 208 21.43 1.34 14.11
C ASN A 208 20.89 1.37 12.67
N LEU A 209 20.54 0.21 12.10
CA LEU A 209 20.00 0.09 10.75
C LEU A 209 18.76 0.97 10.53
N ALA A 210 17.84 1.01 11.50
CA ALA A 210 16.66 1.86 11.43
C ALA A 210 17.03 3.36 11.34
N GLY A 211 18.05 3.79 12.08
CA GLY A 211 18.56 5.16 12.01
C GLY A 211 19.17 5.49 10.65
N HIS A 212 19.98 4.58 10.10
CA HIS A 212 20.51 4.71 8.74
C HIS A 212 19.39 4.75 7.70
N LEU A 213 18.37 3.90 7.82
CA LEU A 213 17.23 3.86 6.90
C LEU A 213 16.44 5.16 6.90
N LEU A 214 16.19 5.72 8.07
CA LEU A 214 15.35 6.90 8.23
C LEU A 214 16.11 8.21 7.96
N PHE A 215 17.37 8.31 8.36
CA PHE A 215 18.09 9.59 8.35
C PHE A 215 19.38 9.60 7.52
N GLY A 216 19.78 8.44 6.98
CA GLY A 216 20.96 8.32 6.13
C GLY A 216 20.62 8.00 4.68
N LEU A 217 19.74 7.03 4.46
CA LEU A 217 19.34 6.55 3.14
C LEU A 217 18.33 7.48 2.47
N ASP A 218 18.43 7.50 1.15
CA ASP A 218 17.60 8.30 0.26
C ASP A 218 17.49 7.58 -1.09
N ARG A 219 16.42 7.85 -1.83
CA ARG A 219 16.20 7.28 -3.18
C ARG A 219 17.36 7.54 -4.14
N SER A 220 18.10 8.64 -3.95
CA SER A 220 19.28 8.98 -4.77
C SER A 220 20.45 8.01 -4.61
N HIS A 221 20.45 7.17 -3.56
CA HIS A 221 21.44 6.11 -3.38
C HIS A 221 21.10 4.85 -4.20
N VAL A 222 19.90 4.72 -4.78
CA VAL A 222 19.55 3.56 -5.62
C VAL A 222 20.37 3.58 -6.90
N VAL A 223 21.16 2.52 -7.11
CA VAL A 223 21.96 2.32 -8.33
C VAL A 223 21.26 1.37 -9.28
N SER A 224 20.81 0.23 -8.78
CA SER A 224 20.18 -0.80 -9.61
C SER A 224 19.02 -1.45 -8.87
N THR A 225 17.99 -1.82 -9.62
CA THR A 225 16.85 -2.57 -9.12
C THR A 225 16.63 -3.77 -10.04
N MET A 226 16.46 -4.94 -9.45
CA MET A 226 16.19 -6.19 -10.15
C MET A 226 14.82 -6.72 -9.72
N VAL A 227 14.07 -7.26 -10.66
CA VAL A 227 12.80 -7.97 -10.44
C VAL A 227 12.89 -9.32 -11.14
N ALA A 228 12.71 -10.41 -10.41
CA ALA A 228 12.80 -11.78 -10.88
C ALA A 228 14.05 -12.04 -11.76
N GLY A 229 15.21 -11.55 -11.32
CA GLY A 229 16.48 -11.76 -12.03
C GLY A 229 16.75 -10.79 -13.19
N ARG A 230 15.82 -9.87 -13.48
CA ARG A 230 15.93 -8.90 -14.58
C ARG A 230 16.12 -7.49 -14.03
N PHE A 231 17.18 -6.80 -14.47
CA PHE A 231 17.34 -5.39 -14.14
C PHE A 231 16.20 -4.57 -14.74
N VAL A 232 15.58 -3.73 -13.89
CA VAL A 232 14.58 -2.72 -14.28
C VAL A 232 15.14 -1.31 -14.15
N VAL A 233 16.12 -1.14 -13.26
CA VAL A 233 17.04 -0.01 -13.20
C VAL A 233 18.45 -0.58 -13.15
N ARG A 234 19.37 -0.04 -13.96
CA ARG A 234 20.78 -0.43 -13.98
C ARG A 234 21.64 0.81 -14.09
N ASP A 235 22.64 0.94 -13.22
CA ASP A 235 23.58 2.09 -13.21
C ASP A 235 22.85 3.45 -13.22
N ARG A 236 21.82 3.57 -12.38
CA ARG A 236 20.93 4.73 -12.23
C ARG A 236 20.11 5.07 -13.47
N ARG A 237 19.97 4.14 -14.42
CA ARG A 237 19.15 4.29 -15.64
C ARG A 237 18.00 3.30 -15.64
N VAL A 238 16.80 3.79 -15.93
CA VAL A 238 15.64 2.92 -16.22
C VAL A 238 15.91 2.16 -17.51
N VAL A 239 15.81 0.83 -17.47
CA VAL A 239 16.08 -0.04 -18.64
C VAL A 239 14.82 -0.68 -19.23
N LEU A 240 13.68 -0.56 -18.55
CA LEU A 240 12.39 -1.07 -19.05
C LEU A 240 11.73 -0.18 -20.10
N ALA A 241 11.99 1.12 -20.06
CA ALA A 241 11.34 2.11 -20.93
C ALA A 241 12.22 3.36 -21.06
N ASP A 242 12.03 4.11 -22.16
CA ASP A 242 12.57 5.45 -22.28
C ASP A 242 11.79 6.41 -21.37
N ALA A 243 12.47 6.91 -20.33
CA ALA A 243 11.88 7.85 -19.38
C ALA A 243 11.48 9.19 -20.04
N ARG A 244 12.24 9.67 -21.03
CA ARG A 244 11.92 10.92 -21.74
C ARG A 244 10.66 10.75 -22.58
N GLU A 245 10.53 9.64 -23.28
CA GLU A 245 9.34 9.31 -24.05
C GLU A 245 8.12 9.18 -23.12
N SER A 246 8.26 8.46 -22.01
CA SER A 246 7.22 8.26 -21.02
C SER A 246 6.74 9.61 -20.43
N PHE A 247 7.67 10.51 -20.10
CA PHE A 247 7.33 11.85 -19.63
C PHE A 247 6.72 12.73 -20.73
N ALA A 248 7.10 12.57 -21.99
CA ALA A 248 6.45 13.27 -23.10
C ALA A 248 4.99 12.84 -23.25
N ARG A 249 4.72 11.52 -23.20
CA ARG A 249 3.36 10.97 -23.22
C ARG A 249 2.54 11.44 -22.03
N ALA A 250 3.12 11.44 -20.83
CA ALA A 250 2.44 11.93 -19.62
C ALA A 250 2.05 13.42 -19.74
N ARG A 251 2.95 14.28 -20.25
CA ARG A 251 2.65 15.70 -20.48
C ARG A 251 1.52 15.89 -21.49
N ALA A 252 1.51 15.13 -22.59
CA ALA A 252 0.43 15.18 -23.57
C ALA A 252 -0.92 14.74 -22.98
N ALA A 253 -0.93 13.65 -22.22
CA ALA A 253 -2.13 13.16 -21.53
C ALA A 253 -2.66 14.17 -20.50
N ALA A 254 -1.76 14.80 -19.73
CA ALA A 254 -2.11 15.83 -18.76
C ALA A 254 -2.76 17.04 -19.44
N ALA A 255 -2.20 17.51 -20.57
CA ALA A 255 -2.81 18.61 -21.33
C ALA A 255 -4.24 18.27 -21.78
N GLY A 256 -4.46 17.04 -22.29
CA GLY A 256 -5.79 16.58 -22.67
C GLY A 256 -6.76 16.46 -21.48
N LEU A 257 -6.28 16.05 -20.30
CA LEU A 257 -7.09 16.03 -19.07
C LEU A 257 -7.54 17.44 -18.69
N TRP A 258 -6.61 18.40 -18.64
CA TRP A 258 -6.91 19.78 -18.24
C TRP A 258 -7.88 20.47 -19.21
N GLN A 259 -7.78 20.19 -20.51
CA GLN A 259 -8.76 20.66 -21.49
C GLN A 259 -10.17 20.13 -21.20
N ARG A 260 -10.30 18.84 -20.85
CA ARG A 260 -11.61 18.27 -20.47
C ARG A 260 -12.13 18.87 -19.17
N MET A 261 -11.26 19.04 -18.16
CA MET A 261 -11.64 19.64 -16.88
C MET A 261 -12.10 21.09 -17.03
N ALA A 262 -11.45 21.88 -17.87
CA ALA A 262 -11.85 23.25 -18.16
C ALA A 262 -13.22 23.36 -18.86
N ASN A 263 -13.69 22.27 -19.46
CA ASN A 263 -14.98 22.19 -20.14
C ASN A 263 -16.07 21.50 -19.31
N LEU A 264 -15.77 21.14 -18.06
CA LEU A 264 -16.80 20.62 -17.15
C LEU A 264 -17.76 21.77 -16.77
N PRO A 265 -19.08 21.51 -16.76
CA PRO A 265 -20.10 22.49 -16.44
C PRO A 265 -20.06 22.96 -14.98
#